data_AF-A0A0G0M2N3-F1
#
_entry.id   AF-A0A0G0M2N3-F1
#
_cell.length_a   1.000
_cell.length_b   1.000
_cell.length_c   1.000
_cell.angle_alpha   90.00
_cell.angle_beta   90.00
_cell.angle_gamma   90.00
#
_symmetry.space_group_name_H-M   'P 1'
#
loop_
_entity.id
_entity.type
_entity.pdbx_description
1 polymer ?
#
loop_
_entity_poly.entity_id
_entity_poly.type
_entity_poly.pdbx_seq_one_letter_code
_entity_poly.pdbx_strand_id
1 'polypeptide(L)'
;MKRILRHFVIDTFSLWAVSNIARGMVFQNGLETLIATGLAVTATFLLAKPIINLLLLPLNLVTFGLFRWVSSAVVLYIVTLIIKDFRITAFHFGGLTSKWIDVPSLNFSGLLAFVGFSFLLSLITSFIYWLIK
;
A
#
# COMPACT_ATOMS: atom_id res chain seq x y z
N MET A 1 15.98 16.98 -4.12
CA MET A 1 15.29 16.44 -5.32
C MET A 1 15.46 14.93 -5.49
N LYS A 2 16.69 14.38 -5.52
CA LYS A 2 16.92 12.92 -5.72
C LYS A 2 16.16 12.00 -4.74
N ARG A 3 16.02 12.39 -3.47
CA ARG A 3 15.36 11.59 -2.43
C ARG A 3 13.85 11.48 -2.61
N ILE A 4 13.16 12.58 -2.93
CA ILE A 4 11.70 12.61 -3.12
C ILE A 4 11.32 11.85 -4.38
N LEU A 5 12.05 12.06 -5.48
CA LEU A 5 11.80 11.34 -6.73
C LEU A 5 11.97 9.82 -6.55
N ARG A 6 12.97 9.39 -5.77
CA ARG A 6 13.15 7.98 -5.43
C ARG A 6 11.96 7.42 -4.64
N HIS A 7 11.46 8.15 -3.64
CA HIS A 7 10.27 7.73 -2.89
C HIS A 7 9.05 7.61 -3.81
N PHE A 8 8.84 8.60 -4.68
CA PHE A 8 7.76 8.58 -5.66
C PHE A 8 7.82 7.38 -6.60
N VAL A 9 8.99 7.09 -7.17
CA VAL A 9 9.17 5.96 -8.08
C VAL A 9 8.91 4.63 -7.35
N ILE A 10 9.45 4.47 -6.13
CA ILE A 10 9.26 3.25 -5.35
C ILE A 10 7.79 3.06 -4.96
N ASP A 11 7.13 4.10 -4.46
CA ASP A 11 5.75 4.00 -4.00
C ASP A 11 4.78 3.75 -5.18
N THR A 12 4.99 4.42 -6.31
CA THR A 12 4.20 4.22 -7.54
C THR A 12 4.40 2.81 -8.10
N PHE A 13 5.66 2.36 -8.18
CA PHE A 13 5.96 1.00 -8.62
C PHE A 13 5.38 -0.05 -7.67
N SER A 14 5.42 0.21 -6.36
CA SER A 14 4.83 -0.69 -5.36
C SER A 14 3.32 -0.78 -5.52
N LEU A 15 2.61 0.34 -5.71
CA LEU A 15 1.18 0.33 -5.98
C LEU A 15 0.83 -0.45 -7.23
N TRP A 16 1.60 -0.28 -8.31
CA TRP A 16 1.45 -1.04 -9.53
C TRP A 16 1.71 -2.54 -9.31
N ALA A 17 2.74 -2.91 -8.55
CA ALA A 17 3.01 -4.30 -8.22
C ALA A 17 1.87 -4.91 -7.39
N VAL A 18 1.38 -4.18 -6.38
CA VAL A 18 0.22 -4.63 -5.57
C VAL A 18 -1.03 -4.79 -6.43
N SER A 19 -1.29 -3.89 -7.38
CA SER A 19 -2.49 -3.97 -8.25
C SER A 19 -2.47 -5.16 -9.21
N ASN A 20 -1.28 -5.67 -9.53
CA ASN A 20 -1.12 -6.90 -10.30
C ASN A 20 -1.27 -8.17 -9.44
N ILE A 21 -0.86 -8.11 -8.17
CA ILE A 21 -0.94 -9.26 -7.25
C ILE A 21 -2.36 -9.46 -6.72
N ALA A 22 -3.05 -8.38 -6.36
CA ALA A 22 -4.39 -8.40 -5.80
C ALA A 22 -5.34 -7.51 -6.61
N ARG A 23 -6.49 -8.07 -6.98
CA ARG A 23 -7.53 -7.36 -7.75
C ARG A 23 -8.44 -6.57 -6.83
N GLY A 24 -8.98 -5.48 -7.37
CA GLY A 24 -10.04 -4.66 -6.77
C GLY A 24 -9.62 -3.25 -6.34
N MET A 25 -8.38 -2.84 -6.66
CA MET A 25 -8.06 -1.43 -6.91
C MET A 25 -8.54 -1.04 -8.31
N VAL A 26 -9.38 -0.01 -8.37
CA VAL A 26 -9.96 0.52 -9.61
C VAL A 26 -9.32 1.86 -9.91
N PHE A 27 -8.76 1.98 -11.12
CA PHE A 27 -8.16 3.18 -11.67
C PHE A 27 -8.96 3.60 -12.89
N GLN A 28 -9.86 4.59 -12.76
CA GLN A 28 -10.82 4.91 -13.82
C GLN A 28 -10.17 5.36 -15.14
N ASN A 29 -9.12 6.20 -15.07
CA ASN A 29 -8.38 6.68 -16.24
C ASN A 29 -7.06 5.89 -16.47
N GLY A 30 -6.98 4.65 -15.96
CA GLY A 30 -5.84 3.76 -16.18
C GLY A 30 -4.50 4.34 -15.70
N LEU A 31 -3.57 4.57 -16.63
CA LEU A 31 -2.20 5.02 -16.32
C LEU A 31 -2.16 6.43 -15.70
N GLU A 32 -3.03 7.34 -16.13
CA GLU A 32 -3.07 8.70 -15.58
C GLU A 32 -3.46 8.67 -14.10
N THR A 33 -4.50 7.91 -13.77
CA THR A 33 -4.92 7.71 -12.37
C THR A 33 -3.85 6.99 -11.57
N LEU A 34 -3.12 6.02 -12.15
CA LEU A 34 -2.03 5.32 -11.45
C LEU A 34 -0.91 6.29 -11.04
N ILE A 35 -0.47 7.15 -11.97
CA ILE A 35 0.57 8.15 -11.71
C ILE A 35 0.07 9.18 -10.68
N ALA A 36 -1.15 9.68 -10.83
CA ALA A 36 -1.76 10.61 -9.87
C ALA A 36 -1.91 9.99 -8.47
N THR A 37 -2.29 8.71 -8.39
CA THR A 37 -2.39 7.96 -7.13
C THR A 37 -1.02 7.74 -6.50
N GLY A 38 -0.01 7.40 -7.29
CA GLY A 38 1.37 7.31 -6.81
C GLY A 38 1.88 8.62 -6.22
N LEU A 39 1.60 9.75 -6.89
CA LEU A 39 1.96 11.08 -6.40
C LEU A 39 1.23 11.38 -5.09
N ALA A 40 -0.07 11.10 -5.03
CA ALA A 40 -0.88 11.31 -3.83
C ALA A 40 -0.42 10.42 -2.66
N VAL A 41 -0.05 9.16 -2.92
CA VAL A 41 0.51 8.25 -1.90
C VAL A 41 1.82 8.81 -1.37
N THR A 42 2.76 9.22 -2.22
CA THR A 42 4.03 9.79 -1.76
C THR A 42 3.83 11.10 -1.00
N ALA A 43 2.96 11.99 -1.48
CA ALA A 43 2.63 13.23 -0.78
C ALA A 43 2.01 12.95 0.59
N THR A 44 1.05 12.02 0.66
CA THR A 44 0.39 11.61 1.91
C THR A 44 1.39 10.93 2.84
N PHE A 45 2.31 10.11 2.34
CA PHE A 45 3.39 9.54 3.15
C PHE A 45 4.34 10.61 3.69
N LEU A 46 4.63 11.68 2.96
CA LEU A 46 5.49 12.74 3.46
C LEU A 46 4.82 13.57 4.55
N LEU A 47 3.51 13.83 4.42
CA LEU A 47 2.77 14.70 5.32
C LEU A 47 2.13 13.96 6.50
N ALA A 48 1.42 12.87 6.23
CA ALA A 48 0.62 12.15 7.23
C ALA A 48 1.43 11.11 8.00
N LYS A 49 2.43 10.46 7.38
CA LYS A 49 3.21 9.39 8.04
C LYS A 49 3.87 9.81 9.34
N PRO A 50 4.48 11.01 9.48
CA PRO A 50 5.07 11.44 10.75
C PRO A 50 4.04 11.46 11.88
N ILE A 51 2.84 11.98 11.60
CA ILE A 51 1.72 12.06 12.56
C ILE A 51 1.21 10.65 12.89
N ILE A 52 0.96 9.83 11.86
CA ILE A 52 0.44 8.47 12.03
C ILE A 52 1.43 7.61 12.83
N ASN A 53 2.74 7.69 12.53
CA ASN A 53 3.76 6.93 13.25
C ASN A 53 3.91 7.38 14.70
N LEU A 54 3.69 8.67 14.99
CA LEU A 54 3.70 9.18 16.36
C LEU A 54 2.53 8.60 17.16
N LEU A 55 1.33 8.55 16.57
CA LEU A 55 0.14 7.94 17.19
C LEU A 55 0.31 6.43 17.39
N LEU A 56 0.92 5.75 16.43
CA LEU A 56 1.19 4.31 16.49
C LEU A 56 2.46 3.95 17.27
N LEU A 57 3.22 4.93 17.77
CA LEU A 57 4.48 4.70 18.48
C LEU A 57 4.35 3.70 19.65
N PRO A 58 3.43 3.86 20.63
CA PRO A 58 3.36 2.94 21.76
C PRO A 58 3.08 1.51 21.31
N LEU A 59 2.15 1.33 20.38
CA LEU A 59 1.83 0.02 19.82
C LEU A 59 3.02 -0.57 19.06
N ASN A 60 3.70 0.23 18.24
CA ASN A 60 4.88 -0.20 17.50
C ASN A 60 6.04 -0.57 18.43
N LEU A 61 6.20 0.07 19.59
CA LEU A 61 7.23 -0.28 20.55
C LEU A 61 6.92 -1.62 21.22
N VAL A 62 5.69 -1.81 21.69
CA VAL A 62 5.26 -3.06 22.35
C VAL A 62 5.31 -4.26 21.38
N THR A 63 5.03 -4.03 20.11
CA THR A 63 4.95 -5.08 19.07
C THR A 63 6.23 -5.20 18.25
N PHE A 64 7.33 -4.58 18.67
CA PHE A 64 8.62 -4.58 17.96
C PHE A 64 8.54 -4.15 16.49
N GLY A 65 7.62 -3.23 16.18
CA GLY A 65 7.42 -2.65 14.85
C GLY A 65 6.54 -3.47 13.91
N LEU A 66 5.88 -4.53 14.40
CA LEU A 66 4.97 -5.35 13.61
C LEU A 66 3.82 -4.53 12.98
N PHE A 67 3.29 -3.53 13.71
CA PHE A 67 2.15 -2.73 13.27
C PHE A 67 2.50 -1.53 12.38
N ARG A 68 3.75 -1.43 11.88
CA ARG A 68 4.16 -0.34 10.98
C ARG A 68 3.33 -0.26 9.70
N TRP A 69 2.84 -1.40 9.21
CA TRP A 69 2.02 -1.47 7.99
C TRP A 69 0.64 -0.78 8.14
N VAL A 70 0.15 -0.59 9.37
CA VAL A 70 -1.12 0.13 9.62
C VAL A 70 -1.04 1.56 9.12
N SER A 71 0.15 2.18 9.14
CA SER A 71 0.34 3.51 8.55
C SER A 71 0.02 3.54 7.05
N SER A 72 0.35 2.48 6.31
CA SER A 72 0.00 2.34 4.90
C SER A 72 -1.50 2.23 4.67
N ALA A 73 -2.26 1.64 5.61
CA ALA A 73 -3.71 1.55 5.53
C ALA A 73 -4.37 2.92 5.60
N VAL A 74 -3.92 3.73 6.57
CA VAL A 74 -4.39 5.11 6.74
C VAL A 74 -4.02 5.95 5.51
N VAL A 75 -2.80 5.79 4.98
CA VAL A 75 -2.37 6.49 3.75
C VAL A 75 -3.25 6.12 2.56
N LEU A 76 -3.50 4.83 2.31
CA LEU A 76 -4.37 4.39 1.22
C LEU A 76 -5.78 4.95 1.37
N TYR A 77 -6.33 4.93 2.59
CA TYR A 77 -7.65 5.51 2.85
C TYR A 77 -7.68 7.02 2.53
N ILE A 78 -6.71 7.79 3.01
CA ILE A 78 -6.61 9.22 2.69
C ILE A 78 -6.51 9.44 1.18
N VAL A 79 -5.73 8.63 0.47
CA VAL A 79 -5.58 8.78 -0.99
C VAL A 79 -6.88 8.49 -1.73
N THR A 80 -7.70 7.54 -1.29
CA THR A 80 -9.04 7.34 -1.86
C THR A 80 -9.97 8.53 -1.66
N LEU A 81 -9.71 9.40 -0.66
CA LEU A 81 -10.46 10.64 -0.45
C LEU A 81 -9.95 11.78 -1.36
N ILE A 82 -8.66 11.79 -1.66
CA ILE A 82 -8.02 12.83 -2.50
C ILE A 82 -8.28 12.56 -3.99
N ILE A 83 -8.12 11.32 -4.43
CA ILE A 83 -8.19 10.93 -5.84
C ILE A 83 -9.52 10.22 -6.11
N LYS A 84 -10.50 10.95 -6.65
CA LYS A 84 -11.85 10.43 -6.93
C LYS A 84 -11.88 9.23 -7.90
N ASP A 85 -10.90 9.18 -8.78
CA ASP A 85 -10.73 8.16 -9.83
C ASP A 85 -10.07 6.88 -9.30
N PHE A 86 -9.54 6.92 -8.08
CA PHE A 86 -8.94 5.78 -7.40
C PHE A 86 -9.88 5.26 -6.32
N ARG A 87 -10.29 3.99 -6.45
CA ARG A 87 -11.19 3.36 -5.50
C ARG A 87 -10.73 1.96 -5.15
N ILE A 88 -10.88 1.59 -3.89
CA ILE A 88 -10.66 0.23 -3.40
C ILE A 88 -12.05 -0.39 -3.19
N THR A 89 -12.39 -1.38 -4.01
CA THR A 89 -13.72 -2.02 -4.00
C THR A 89 -13.74 -3.28 -3.14
N ALA A 90 -12.81 -4.19 -3.42
CA ALA A 90 -12.59 -5.42 -2.70
C ALA A 90 -11.12 -5.82 -2.84
N PHE A 91 -10.64 -6.69 -1.99
CA PHE A 91 -9.32 -7.30 -2.11
C PHE A 91 -9.51 -8.75 -2.51
N HIS A 92 -9.06 -9.09 -3.72
CA HIS A 92 -9.11 -10.44 -4.25
C HIS A 92 -7.70 -10.91 -4.58
N PHE A 93 -7.15 -11.77 -3.73
CA PHE A 93 -5.89 -12.45 -3.97
C PHE A 93 -6.16 -13.85 -4.52
N GLY A 94 -5.62 -14.14 -5.70
CA GLY A 94 -5.89 -15.38 -6.45
C GLY A 94 -5.37 -16.66 -5.81
N GLY A 95 -4.59 -16.56 -4.73
CA GLY A 95 -3.87 -17.68 -4.14
C GLY A 95 -2.59 -17.97 -4.92
N LEU A 96 -1.68 -18.73 -4.29
CA LEU A 96 -0.46 -19.20 -4.91
C LEU A 96 -0.26 -20.66 -4.52
N THR A 97 -0.45 -21.55 -5.49
CA THR A 97 -0.22 -22.98 -5.30
C THR A 97 1.10 -23.36 -5.95
N SER A 98 2.02 -23.91 -5.17
CA SER A 98 3.34 -24.37 -5.58
C SER A 98 3.70 -25.67 -4.84
N LYS A 99 4.65 -26.43 -5.36
CA LYS A 99 5.06 -27.73 -4.79
C LYS A 99 5.45 -27.68 -3.31
N TRP A 100 5.90 -26.52 -2.84
CA TRP A 100 6.39 -26.30 -1.48
C TRP A 100 5.46 -25.45 -0.60
N ILE A 101 4.60 -24.63 -1.21
CA ILE A 101 3.80 -23.61 -0.53
C ILE A 101 2.44 -23.57 -1.21
N ASP A 102 1.39 -23.72 -0.43
CA ASP A 102 0.02 -23.51 -0.88
C ASP A 102 -0.60 -22.37 -0.08
N VAL A 103 -0.78 -21.22 -0.74
CA VAL A 103 -1.42 -20.04 -0.18
C VAL A 103 -2.84 -19.98 -0.75
N PRO A 104 -3.88 -20.12 0.08
CA PRO A 104 -5.26 -20.09 -0.42
C PRO A 104 -5.62 -18.72 -0.97
N SER A 105 -6.65 -18.69 -1.82
CA SER A 105 -7.23 -17.42 -2.26
C SER A 105 -7.84 -16.67 -1.08
N LEU A 106 -7.67 -15.34 -1.04
CA LEU A 106 -8.18 -14.48 0.02
C LEU A 106 -9.09 -13.42 -0.59
N ASN A 107 -10.27 -13.27 0.00
CA ASN A 107 -11.27 -12.30 -0.45
C ASN A 107 -11.70 -11.45 0.75
N PHE A 108 -11.40 -10.15 0.71
CA PHE A 108 -11.82 -9.20 1.74
C PHE A 108 -12.66 -8.08 1.13
N SER A 109 -13.70 -7.66 1.85
CA SER A 109 -14.60 -6.58 1.45
C SER A 109 -14.56 -5.42 2.46
N GLY A 110 -14.93 -4.22 2.00
CA GLY A 110 -15.02 -3.04 2.86
C GLY A 110 -13.69 -2.67 3.52
N LEU A 111 -13.71 -2.44 4.84
CA LEU A 111 -12.51 -2.03 5.59
C LEU A 111 -11.37 -3.07 5.54
N LEU A 112 -11.70 -4.36 5.49
CA LEU A 112 -10.70 -5.42 5.41
C LEU A 112 -9.95 -5.43 4.06
N ALA A 113 -10.56 -4.88 3.00
CA ALA A 113 -9.86 -4.71 1.72
C ALA A 113 -8.67 -3.74 1.86
N PHE A 114 -8.85 -2.64 2.59
CA PHE A 114 -7.77 -1.69 2.89
C PHE A 114 -6.67 -2.35 3.70
N VAL A 115 -7.03 -3.19 4.67
CA VAL A 115 -6.07 -3.96 5.47
C VAL A 115 -5.23 -4.86 4.55
N GLY A 116 -5.86 -5.67 3.70
CA GLY A 116 -5.16 -6.55 2.75
C GLY A 116 -4.21 -5.80 1.82
N PHE A 117 -4.69 -4.72 1.18
CA PHE A 117 -3.87 -3.91 0.28
C PHE A 117 -2.74 -3.19 1.01
N SER A 118 -2.98 -2.65 2.20
CA SER A 118 -1.97 -1.95 2.98
C SER A 118 -0.85 -2.88 3.45
N PHE A 119 -1.21 -4.11 3.82
CA PHE A 119 -0.26 -5.12 4.23
C PHE A 119 0.62 -5.51 3.03
N LEU A 120 0.03 -5.87 1.89
CA LEU A 120 0.79 -6.16 0.66
C LEU A 120 1.66 -4.97 0.23
N LEU A 121 1.12 -3.76 0.23
CA LEU A 121 1.86 -2.55 -0.11
C LEU A 121 3.05 -2.34 0.82
N SER A 122 2.84 -2.51 2.13
CA SER A 122 3.93 -2.38 3.10
C SER A 122 5.03 -3.44 2.89
N LEU A 123 4.67 -4.67 2.54
CA LEU A 123 5.62 -5.73 2.27
C LEU A 123 6.45 -5.42 1.03
N ILE A 124 5.79 -5.06 -0.09
CA ILE A 124 6.46 -4.75 -1.35
C ILE A 124 7.36 -3.52 -1.21
N THR A 125 6.83 -2.44 -0.65
CA THR A 125 7.62 -1.21 -0.42
C THR A 125 8.83 -1.50 0.47
N SER A 126 8.66 -2.22 1.58
CA SER A 126 9.75 -2.54 2.50
C SER A 126 10.81 -3.42 1.84
N PHE A 127 10.39 -4.40 1.04
CA PHE A 127 11.28 -5.25 0.27
C PHE A 127 12.10 -4.44 -0.75
N ILE A 128 11.47 -3.53 -1.50
CA ILE A 128 12.15 -2.68 -2.47
C ILE A 128 13.12 -1.71 -1.77
N TYR A 129 12.70 -1.08 -0.68
CA TYR A 129 13.58 -0.20 0.11
C TYR A 129 14.76 -0.95 0.70
N TRP A 130 14.58 -2.20 1.12
CA TRP A 130 15.66 -3.06 1.59
C TRP A 130 16.62 -3.43 0.47
N LEU A 131 16.13 -3.75 -0.73
CA LEU A 131 16.95 -4.11 -1.89
C LEU A 131 17.82 -2.94 -2.41
N ILE A 132 17.31 -1.71 -2.32
CA ILE A 132 17.99 -0.49 -2.82
C ILE A 132 18.98 0.07 -1.78
N LYS A 133 18.90 -0.37 -0.52
CA LYS A 133 19.75 0.11 0.57
C LYS A 133 21.09 -0.62 0.59
#